data_AF-A0A7X4FLN9-F1
#
_entry.id   AF-A0A7X4FLN9-F1
#
_cell.length_a   1.000
_cell.length_b   1.000
_cell.length_c   1.000
_cell.angle_alpha   90.00
_cell.angle_beta   90.00
_cell.angle_gamma   90.00
#
_symmetry.space_group_name_H-M   'P 1'
#
loop_
_entity.id
_entity.type
_entity.pdbx_description
1 polymer ?
#
loop_
_entity_poly.entity_id
_entity_poly.type
_entity_poly.pdbx_seq_one_letter_code
_entity_poly.pdbx_strand_id
1 'polypeptide(L)'
;MSQRDMKTNNSNMKATAAQTIDHIKKQIAESEGFPTEKIDEFVVFIQNDPYITSAGLQYKMLQTYKAGKFAVQAVMPSKEEYALLRRMMGLKDEEPLVVMRGEVWVEGLARPFVDYGTTTPNNLKGFVRFSDYPLEMATRRATNRAMRLATATGMCSVDELQVATDAASDVGEEYNSSSATQSQIDLIKNLGRSPRLTERERERLKTQIEGGLDKRQASELIQKIKARLDARRKADAQPIAA
;
A
#
# COMPACT_ATOMS: atom_id res chain seq x y z
N MET A 1 -1.69 31.22 -26.84
CA MET A 1 -0.59 30.39 -26.29
C MET A 1 -0.56 29.09 -27.07
N SER A 2 0.57 28.75 -27.71
CA SER A 2 0.67 27.63 -28.64
C SER A 2 0.76 26.29 -27.90
N GLN A 3 0.18 25.23 -28.46
CA GLN A 3 0.30 23.87 -27.91
C GLN A 3 1.75 23.38 -27.78
N ARG A 4 2.70 24.01 -28.48
CA ARG A 4 4.14 23.79 -28.29
C ARG A 4 4.61 24.29 -26.93
N ASP A 5 4.23 25.51 -26.53
CA ASP A 5 4.68 26.14 -25.28
C ASP A 5 4.19 25.38 -24.04
N MET A 6 2.98 24.79 -24.11
CA MET A 6 2.45 23.95 -23.03
C MET A 6 3.21 22.62 -22.89
N LYS A 7 3.69 22.01 -23.99
CA LYS A 7 4.47 20.76 -23.93
C LYS A 7 5.86 21.00 -23.34
N THR A 8 6.52 22.11 -23.70
CA THR A 8 7.86 22.46 -23.22
C THR A 8 7.87 22.79 -21.71
N ASN A 9 6.84 23.47 -21.21
CA ASN A 9 6.70 23.74 -19.78
C ASN A 9 6.45 22.46 -18.97
N ASN A 10 5.62 21.54 -19.48
CA ASN A 10 5.34 20.27 -18.79
C ASN A 10 6.56 19.33 -18.76
N SER A 11 7.43 19.37 -19.79
CA SER A 11 8.69 18.62 -19.78
C SER A 11 9.71 19.19 -18.80
N ASN A 12 9.80 20.53 -18.69
CA ASN A 12 10.72 21.17 -17.73
C ASN A 12 10.31 20.95 -16.27
N MET A 13 9.00 20.95 -15.96
CA MET A 13 8.52 20.64 -14.61
C MET A 13 8.74 19.17 -14.20
N LYS A 14 8.62 18.23 -15.15
CA LYS A 14 8.94 16.81 -14.88
C LYS A 14 10.44 16.57 -14.71
N ALA A 15 11.28 17.25 -15.49
CA ALA A 15 12.73 17.15 -15.39
C ALA A 15 13.26 17.69 -14.05
N THR A 16 12.71 18.80 -13.57
CA THR A 16 13.07 19.40 -12.26
C THR A 16 12.58 18.55 -11.08
N ALA A 17 11.38 17.98 -11.14
CA ALA A 17 10.90 17.03 -10.13
C ALA A 17 11.76 15.75 -10.07
N ALA A 18 12.16 15.20 -11.23
CA ALA A 18 13.02 14.02 -11.30
C ALA A 18 14.43 14.30 -10.73
N GLN A 19 15.02 15.45 -11.06
CA GLN A 19 16.31 15.88 -10.50
C GLN A 19 16.27 16.06 -8.98
N THR A 20 15.12 16.51 -8.45
CA THR A 20 14.90 16.67 -7.00
C THR A 20 14.81 15.32 -6.30
N ILE A 21 14.09 14.35 -6.88
CA ILE A 21 13.97 12.99 -6.32
C ILE A 21 15.32 12.27 -6.33
N ASP A 22 16.10 12.37 -7.40
CA ASP A 22 17.43 11.75 -7.47
C ASP A 22 18.41 12.34 -6.44
N HIS A 23 18.30 13.63 -6.15
CA HIS A 23 19.08 14.25 -5.07
C HIS A 23 18.68 13.73 -3.70
N ILE A 24 17.37 13.64 -3.43
CA ILE A 24 16.84 13.10 -2.16
C ILE A 24 17.24 11.64 -1.97
N LYS A 25 17.16 10.81 -3.02
CA LYS A 25 17.62 9.41 -2.99
C LYS A 25 19.07 9.28 -2.55
N LYS A 26 19.96 10.13 -3.08
CA LYS A 26 21.37 10.15 -2.67
C LYS A 26 21.54 10.53 -1.21
N GLN A 27 20.83 11.55 -0.74
CA GLN A 27 20.87 11.96 0.67
C GLN A 27 20.37 10.85 1.61
N ILE A 28 19.30 10.13 1.24
CA ILE A 28 18.79 8.99 2.02
C ILE A 28 19.80 7.85 2.00
N ALA A 29 20.36 7.52 0.84
CA ALA A 29 21.36 6.48 0.72
C ALA A 29 22.58 6.75 1.63
N GLU A 30 23.07 8.00 1.64
CA GLU A 30 24.19 8.42 2.49
C GLU A 30 23.83 8.40 3.99
N SER A 31 22.70 8.99 4.37
CA SER A 31 22.30 9.11 5.78
C SER A 31 21.92 7.77 6.42
N GLU A 32 21.25 6.89 5.67
CA GLU A 32 20.83 5.57 6.16
C GLU A 32 21.85 4.48 5.83
N GLY A 33 22.92 4.79 5.10
CA GLY A 33 24.01 3.86 4.77
C GLY A 33 23.63 2.79 3.75
N PHE A 34 22.71 3.10 2.83
CA PHE A 34 22.38 2.23 1.69
C PHE A 34 23.36 2.47 0.52
N PRO A 35 23.64 1.43 -0.29
CA PRO A 35 24.28 1.61 -1.59
C PRO A 35 23.39 2.44 -2.51
N THR A 36 23.90 3.57 -3.00
CA THR A 36 23.16 4.52 -3.85
C THR A 36 22.58 3.85 -5.09
N GLU A 37 23.30 2.90 -5.68
CA GLU A 37 22.89 2.15 -6.87
C GLU A 37 21.74 1.17 -6.62
N LYS A 38 21.44 0.84 -5.36
CA LYS A 38 20.34 -0.07 -4.95
C LYS A 38 19.22 0.63 -4.19
N ILE A 39 19.26 1.96 -4.08
CA ILE A 39 18.30 2.70 -3.26
C ILE A 39 16.84 2.44 -3.66
N ASP A 40 16.57 2.21 -4.95
CA ASP A 40 15.24 1.93 -5.48
C ASP A 40 14.69 0.54 -5.08
N GLU A 41 15.55 -0.38 -4.65
CA GLU A 41 15.13 -1.67 -4.08
C GLU A 41 14.73 -1.53 -2.59
N PHE A 42 15.34 -0.56 -1.91
CA PHE A 42 15.25 -0.40 -0.46
C PHE A 42 14.27 0.70 -0.03
N VAL A 43 14.07 1.71 -0.86
CA VAL A 43 13.23 2.87 -0.58
C VAL A 43 12.32 3.15 -1.77
N VAL A 44 11.03 3.29 -1.50
CA VAL A 44 10.01 3.66 -2.48
C VAL A 44 9.49 5.04 -2.15
N PHE A 45 9.35 5.88 -3.17
CA PHE A 45 8.76 7.22 -3.03
C PHE A 45 7.28 7.17 -3.37
N ILE A 46 6.44 7.57 -2.41
CA ILE A 46 4.99 7.68 -2.59
C ILE A 46 4.61 9.11 -2.26
N GLN A 47 4.04 9.83 -3.24
CA GLN A 47 3.74 11.26 -3.12
C GLN A 47 4.95 12.12 -2.70
N ASN A 48 6.15 11.74 -3.19
CA ASN A 48 7.46 12.34 -2.86
C ASN A 48 7.98 12.08 -1.44
N ASP A 49 7.25 11.33 -0.60
CA ASP A 49 7.75 10.90 0.70
C ASP A 49 8.46 9.54 0.58
N PRO A 50 9.62 9.36 1.24
CA PRO A 50 10.36 8.11 1.22
C PRO A 50 9.82 7.10 2.23
N TYR A 51 9.64 5.86 1.76
CA TYR A 51 9.23 4.73 2.59
C TYR A 51 10.20 3.57 2.43
N ILE A 52 10.61 2.96 3.54
CA ILE A 52 11.49 1.81 3.51
C ILE A 52 10.72 0.52 3.20
N THR A 53 11.26 -0.28 2.28
CA THR A 53 10.72 -1.60 1.94
C THR A 53 11.16 -2.64 2.97
N SER A 54 10.48 -3.79 3.00
CA SER A 54 10.93 -4.92 3.83
C SER A 54 12.34 -5.39 3.45
N ALA A 55 12.72 -5.30 2.17
CA ALA A 55 14.07 -5.60 1.72
C ALA A 55 15.11 -4.60 2.26
N GLY A 56 14.78 -3.31 2.26
CA GLY A 56 15.62 -2.28 2.87
C GLY A 56 15.83 -2.50 4.37
N LEU A 57 14.77 -2.88 5.11
CA LEU A 57 14.87 -3.20 6.53
C LEU A 57 15.72 -4.44 6.80
N GLN A 58 15.55 -5.50 6.01
CA GLN A 58 16.39 -6.70 6.10
C GLN A 58 17.86 -6.38 5.81
N TYR A 59 18.13 -5.54 4.81
CA TYR A 59 19.48 -5.06 4.53
C TYR A 59 20.08 -4.34 5.74
N LYS A 60 19.33 -3.41 6.35
CA LYS A 60 19.77 -2.69 7.56
C LYS A 60 20.04 -3.62 8.73
N MET A 61 19.18 -4.62 8.96
CA MET A 61 19.41 -5.63 9.99
C MET A 61 20.72 -6.40 9.77
N LEU A 62 20.98 -6.82 8.52
CA LEU A 62 22.21 -7.52 8.16
C LEU A 62 23.45 -6.63 8.27
N GLN A 63 23.34 -5.35 7.91
CA GLN A 63 24.41 -4.37 8.04
C GLN A 63 24.76 -4.10 9.51
N THR A 64 23.75 -3.92 10.37
CA THR A 64 23.93 -3.57 11.78
C THR A 64 24.38 -4.75 12.62
N TYR A 65 23.73 -5.92 12.48
CA TYR A 65 23.93 -7.05 13.40
C TYR A 65 24.69 -8.22 12.79
N LYS A 66 24.80 -8.32 11.46
CA LYS A 66 25.35 -9.46 10.70
C LYS A 66 24.43 -10.68 10.69
N ALA A 67 24.57 -11.50 9.65
CA ALA A 67 23.81 -12.73 9.48
C ALA A 67 24.04 -13.70 10.65
N GLY A 68 22.96 -14.34 11.12
CA GLY A 68 23.00 -15.33 12.20
C GLY A 68 23.12 -14.74 13.61
N LYS A 69 23.24 -13.42 13.75
CA LYS A 69 23.33 -12.71 15.04
C LYS A 69 22.00 -12.13 15.52
N PHE A 70 20.94 -12.34 14.76
CA PHE A 70 19.60 -11.90 15.13
C PHE A 70 18.54 -12.87 14.63
N ALA A 71 17.37 -12.81 15.26
CA ALA A 71 16.16 -13.50 14.84
C ALA A 71 14.98 -12.53 14.88
N VAL A 72 14.13 -12.58 13.85
CA VAL A 72 12.91 -11.78 13.77
C VAL A 72 11.73 -12.75 13.82
N GLN A 73 10.79 -12.49 14.72
CA GLN A 73 9.57 -13.29 14.82
C GLN A 73 8.35 -12.42 15.10
N ALA A 74 7.19 -12.94 14.72
CA ALA A 74 5.91 -12.38 15.11
C ALA A 74 5.20 -13.38 16.01
N VAL A 75 4.72 -12.89 17.14
CA VAL A 75 4.01 -13.68 18.15
C VAL A 75 2.65 -13.05 18.43
N MET A 76 1.72 -13.85 18.93
CA MET A 76 0.44 -13.35 19.41
C MET A 76 0.69 -12.46 20.65
N PRO A 77 0.05 -11.29 20.75
CA PRO A 77 0.12 -10.47 21.95
C PRO A 77 -0.56 -11.18 23.13
N SER A 78 -0.22 -10.78 24.35
CA SER A 78 -0.99 -11.17 25.53
C SER A 78 -2.42 -10.61 25.48
N LYS A 79 -3.30 -11.13 26.34
CA LYS A 79 -4.68 -10.62 26.43
C LYS A 79 -4.70 -9.16 26.88
N GLU A 80 -3.80 -8.81 27.78
CA GLU A 80 -3.64 -7.47 28.33
C GLU A 80 -3.11 -6.49 27.27
N GLU A 81 -2.11 -6.90 26.49
CA GLU A 81 -1.56 -6.12 25.37
C GLU A 81 -2.63 -5.89 24.29
N TYR A 82 -3.38 -6.92 23.92
CA TYR A 82 -4.47 -6.81 22.95
C TYR A 82 -5.54 -5.82 23.43
N ALA A 83 -6.00 -5.96 24.68
CA ALA A 83 -7.02 -5.08 25.26
C ALA A 83 -6.55 -3.62 25.35
N LEU A 84 -5.28 -3.40 25.71
CA LEU A 84 -4.68 -2.06 25.74
C LEU A 84 -4.66 -1.42 24.36
N LEU A 85 -4.17 -2.15 23.34
CA LEU A 85 -4.09 -1.64 21.97
C LEU A 85 -5.46 -1.35 21.38
N ARG A 86 -6.45 -2.22 21.62
CA ARG A 86 -7.85 -1.98 21.25
C ARG A 86 -8.37 -0.66 21.85
N ARG A 87 -8.13 -0.44 23.14
CA ARG A 87 -8.55 0.79 23.84
C ARG A 87 -7.84 2.02 23.28
N MET A 88 -6.53 1.95 23.05
CA MET A 88 -5.75 3.05 22.47
C MET A 88 -6.22 3.44 21.07
N MET A 89 -6.69 2.46 20.29
CA MET A 89 -7.27 2.70 18.96
C MET A 89 -8.72 3.17 18.99
N GLY A 90 -9.36 3.26 20.16
CA GLY A 90 -10.76 3.69 20.30
C GLY A 90 -11.79 2.72 19.71
N LEU A 91 -11.42 1.45 19.52
CA LEU A 91 -12.28 0.45 18.87
C LEU A 91 -13.23 -0.19 19.89
N LYS A 92 -14.52 -0.29 19.54
CA LYS A 92 -15.51 -1.04 20.34
C LYS A 92 -15.27 -2.53 20.23
N ASP A 93 -15.57 -3.31 21.28
CA ASP A 93 -15.25 -4.75 21.38
C ASP A 93 -15.63 -5.60 20.16
N GLU A 94 -16.76 -5.28 19.50
CA GLU A 94 -17.28 -5.95 18.31
C GLU A 94 -16.48 -5.67 17.02
N GLU A 95 -15.70 -4.58 16.98
CA GLU A 95 -15.00 -4.16 15.77
C GLU A 95 -13.83 -5.09 15.43
N PRO A 96 -13.66 -5.52 14.16
CA PRO A 96 -12.57 -6.41 13.79
C PRO A 96 -11.19 -5.78 13.99
N LEU A 97 -10.35 -6.45 14.79
CA LEU A 97 -8.98 -6.04 15.07
C LEU A 97 -8.08 -7.26 15.14
N VAL A 98 -7.05 -7.28 14.31
CA VAL A 98 -5.91 -8.20 14.45
C VAL A 98 -4.71 -7.43 14.94
N VAL A 99 -4.05 -7.98 15.96
CA VAL A 99 -2.83 -7.43 16.54
C VAL A 99 -1.77 -8.52 16.55
N MET A 100 -0.56 -8.16 16.13
CA MET A 100 0.62 -9.01 16.25
C MET A 100 1.73 -8.26 16.96
N ARG A 101 2.52 -8.98 17.76
CA ARG A 101 3.70 -8.47 18.44
C ARG A 101 4.94 -8.95 17.68
N GLY A 102 5.72 -8.00 17.17
CA GLY A 102 6.98 -8.25 16.50
C GLY A 102 8.10 -8.23 17.52
N GLU A 103 9.00 -9.21 17.43
CA GLU A 103 10.20 -9.27 18.25
C GLU A 103 11.44 -9.41 17.39
N VAL A 104 12.45 -8.63 17.70
CA VAL A 104 13.80 -8.76 17.15
C VAL A 104 14.76 -9.10 18.28
N TRP A 105 15.21 -10.36 18.28
CA TRP A 105 16.22 -10.85 19.21
C TRP A 105 17.60 -10.65 18.59
N VAL A 106 18.53 -10.11 19.35
CA VAL A 106 19.92 -9.88 18.92
C VAL A 106 20.84 -10.57 19.91
N GLU A 107 21.84 -11.28 19.40
CA GLU A 107 22.85 -11.94 20.21
C GLU A 107 23.56 -10.94 21.13
N GLY A 108 23.64 -11.26 22.42
CA GLY A 108 24.24 -10.41 23.44
C GLY A 108 23.29 -9.41 24.10
N LEU A 109 22.05 -9.26 23.61
CA LEU A 109 21.02 -8.46 24.30
C LEU A 109 20.11 -9.34 25.16
N ALA A 110 19.82 -8.85 26.37
CA ALA A 110 18.98 -9.57 27.33
C ALA A 110 17.48 -9.51 26.99
N ARG A 111 17.05 -8.56 26.16
CA ARG A 111 15.66 -8.35 25.77
C ARG A 111 15.56 -8.05 24.27
N PRO A 112 14.49 -8.49 23.60
CA PRO A 112 14.27 -8.17 22.20
C PRO A 112 13.82 -6.71 22.04
N PHE A 113 13.99 -6.18 20.83
CA PHE A 113 13.25 -5.00 20.39
C PHE A 113 11.83 -5.43 20.06
N VAL A 114 10.84 -4.70 20.56
CA VAL A 114 9.43 -5.10 20.52
C VAL A 114 8.61 -3.96 19.98
N ASP A 115 7.75 -4.26 19.00
CA ASP A 115 6.72 -3.35 18.54
C ASP A 115 5.48 -4.12 18.08
N TYR A 116 4.38 -3.43 17.84
CA TYR A 116 3.09 -4.00 17.52
C TYR A 116 2.62 -3.57 16.13
N GLY A 117 2.08 -4.53 15.41
CA GLY A 117 1.38 -4.31 14.16
C GLY A 117 -0.11 -4.53 14.35
N THR A 118 -0.91 -3.59 13.87
CA THR A 118 -2.37 -3.68 13.94
C THR A 118 -2.97 -3.65 12.55
N THR A 119 -4.02 -4.44 12.36
CA THR A 119 -4.83 -4.45 11.15
C THR A 119 -6.30 -4.34 11.52
N THR A 120 -6.97 -3.38 10.89
CA THR A 120 -8.41 -3.12 10.97
C THR A 120 -8.95 -3.01 9.55
N PRO A 121 -10.28 -3.11 9.35
CA PRO A 121 -10.88 -2.88 8.03
C PRO A 121 -10.51 -1.52 7.42
N ASN A 122 -10.29 -0.50 8.27
CA ASN A 122 -10.01 0.88 7.85
C ASN A 122 -8.55 1.11 7.45
N ASN A 123 -7.63 0.25 7.89
CA ASN A 123 -6.19 0.45 7.65
C ASN A 123 -5.59 -0.57 6.67
N LEU A 124 -6.43 -1.33 5.95
CA LEU A 124 -6.00 -2.22 4.88
C LEU A 124 -5.82 -1.47 3.56
N LYS A 125 -4.81 -1.89 2.79
CA LYS A 125 -4.53 -1.31 1.48
C LYS A 125 -5.27 -2.04 0.35
N GLY A 126 -5.75 -1.26 -0.61
CA GLY A 126 -6.24 -1.78 -1.89
C GLY A 126 -7.56 -2.55 -1.80
N PHE A 127 -7.87 -3.33 -2.83
CA PHE A 127 -9.10 -4.13 -2.92
C PHE A 127 -9.03 -5.43 -2.09
N VAL A 128 -8.26 -5.44 -1.01
CA VAL A 128 -8.08 -6.61 -0.15
C VAL A 128 -9.15 -6.60 0.92
N ARG A 129 -9.98 -7.65 0.97
CA ARG A 129 -10.99 -7.76 2.03
C ARG A 129 -10.28 -8.08 3.33
N PHE A 130 -10.82 -7.56 4.43
CA PHE A 130 -10.29 -7.84 5.76
C PHE A 130 -10.23 -9.33 6.09
N SER A 131 -11.09 -10.16 5.50
CA SER A 131 -11.07 -11.61 5.66
C SER A 131 -9.82 -12.29 5.09
N ASP A 132 -9.14 -11.66 4.12
CA ASP A 132 -8.23 -12.39 3.25
C ASP A 132 -6.78 -12.37 3.80
N TYR A 133 -6.31 -11.24 4.36
CA TYR A 133 -4.90 -11.07 4.77
C TYR A 133 -4.66 -10.25 6.07
N PRO A 134 -5.57 -10.23 7.07
CA PRO A 134 -5.44 -9.30 8.19
C PRO A 134 -4.26 -9.65 9.11
N LEU A 135 -4.03 -10.96 9.29
CA LEU A 135 -2.94 -11.52 10.08
C LEU A 135 -1.57 -11.26 9.46
N GLU A 136 -1.45 -11.47 8.14
CA GLU A 136 -0.21 -11.23 7.42
C GLU A 136 0.19 -9.75 7.47
N MET A 137 -0.78 -8.85 7.29
CA MET A 137 -0.53 -7.40 7.39
C MET A 137 -0.14 -6.97 8.79
N ALA A 138 -0.81 -7.49 9.82
CA ALA A 138 -0.46 -7.19 11.21
C ALA A 138 0.95 -7.70 11.52
N THR A 139 1.26 -8.91 11.06
CA THR A 139 2.58 -9.55 11.20
C THR A 139 3.68 -8.71 10.57
N ARG A 140 3.54 -8.34 9.29
CA ARG A 140 4.53 -7.53 8.57
C ARG A 140 4.74 -6.17 9.22
N ARG A 141 3.66 -5.50 9.64
CA ARG A 141 3.76 -4.22 10.36
C ARG A 141 4.51 -4.38 11.68
N ALA A 142 4.20 -5.42 12.45
CA ALA A 142 4.83 -5.65 13.74
C ALA A 142 6.33 -5.91 13.59
N THR A 143 6.71 -6.81 12.68
CA THR A 143 8.13 -7.14 12.45
C THR A 143 8.89 -5.98 11.83
N ASN A 144 8.31 -5.25 10.88
CA ASN A 144 8.96 -4.09 10.27
C ASN A 144 9.21 -2.97 11.29
N ARG A 145 8.24 -2.70 12.17
CA ARG A 145 8.41 -1.73 13.26
C ARG A 145 9.47 -2.16 14.27
N ALA A 146 9.44 -3.42 14.69
CA ALA A 146 10.46 -3.94 15.60
C ALA A 146 11.86 -3.91 14.98
N MET A 147 12.01 -4.20 13.68
CA MET A 147 13.27 -4.04 12.94
C MET A 147 13.70 -2.58 12.86
N ARG A 148 12.79 -1.64 12.60
CA ARG A 148 13.10 -0.20 12.61
C ARG A 148 13.63 0.26 13.95
N LEU A 149 13.02 -0.19 15.06
CA LEU A 149 13.50 0.10 16.41
C LEU A 149 14.92 -0.46 16.62
N ALA A 150 15.17 -1.69 16.16
CA ALA A 150 16.49 -2.32 16.27
C ALA A 150 17.55 -1.58 15.43
N THR A 151 17.22 -1.14 14.22
CA THR A 151 18.17 -0.49 13.31
C THR A 151 18.24 1.03 13.45
N ALA A 152 17.43 1.62 14.33
CA ALA A 152 17.25 3.06 14.47
C ALA A 152 16.92 3.78 13.15
N THR A 153 16.18 3.12 12.26
CA THR A 153 15.82 3.68 10.94
C THR A 153 14.66 4.66 11.06
N GLY A 154 14.87 5.89 10.61
CA GLY A 154 13.89 6.99 10.74
C GLY A 154 12.69 6.87 9.80
N MET A 155 12.84 6.16 8.68
CA MET A 155 11.81 6.04 7.66
C MET A 155 10.67 5.10 8.05
N CYS A 156 9.44 5.48 7.71
CA CYS A 156 8.26 4.61 7.84
C CYS A 156 8.29 3.46 6.83
N SER A 157 7.82 2.28 7.25
CA SER A 157 7.72 1.15 6.32
C SER A 157 6.59 1.39 5.32
N VAL A 158 6.79 0.94 4.07
CA VAL A 158 5.72 0.93 3.06
C VAL A 158 4.47 0.25 3.60
N ASP A 159 4.58 -0.83 4.38
CA ASP A 159 3.41 -1.58 4.90
C ASP A 159 2.58 -0.80 5.94
N GLU A 160 3.09 0.32 6.45
CA GLU A 160 2.45 1.18 7.47
C GLU A 160 1.65 2.35 6.88
N LEU A 161 1.76 2.60 5.58
CA LEU A 161 0.97 3.61 4.89
C LEU A 161 -0.53 3.37 5.10
N GLN A 162 -1.17 4.29 5.80
CA GLN A 162 -2.62 4.38 5.83
C GLN A 162 -3.06 4.83 4.44
N VAL A 163 -4.05 4.14 3.85
CA VAL A 163 -4.74 4.71 2.71
C VAL A 163 -5.45 5.93 3.26
N ALA A 164 -5.11 7.12 2.77
CA ALA A 164 -5.87 8.33 3.04
C ALA A 164 -7.27 8.18 2.41
N THR A 165 -8.14 7.47 3.11
CA THR A 165 -9.58 7.70 3.05
C THR A 165 -9.86 8.70 4.17
N ASP A 166 -10.08 9.95 3.77
CA ASP A 166 -10.65 11.05 4.58
C ASP A 166 -9.69 11.89 5.44
N ALA A 167 -8.55 12.32 4.87
CA ALA A 167 -7.89 13.57 5.28
C ALA A 167 -8.19 14.72 4.28
N ALA A 168 -9.41 14.74 3.75
CA ALA A 168 -9.94 15.83 2.94
C ALA A 168 -10.72 16.80 3.84
N SER A 169 -10.00 17.58 4.65
CA SER A 169 -10.44 18.87 5.14
C SER A 169 -9.22 19.61 5.68
N ASP A 170 -8.92 20.77 5.10
CA ASP A 170 -7.75 21.62 5.33
C ASP A 170 -6.43 21.11 4.74
N VAL A 171 -6.23 21.28 3.44
CA VAL A 171 -5.40 22.37 2.86
C VAL A 171 -5.87 22.56 1.41
N GLY A 172 -5.96 23.82 0.98
CA GLY A 172 -6.65 24.30 -0.21
C GLY A 172 -6.42 23.53 -1.52
N GLU A 173 -7.50 23.52 -2.29
CA GLU A 173 -7.59 23.12 -3.69
C GLU A 173 -6.48 23.75 -4.53
N GLU A 174 -5.69 22.92 -5.22
CA GLU A 174 -5.28 23.18 -6.61
C GLU A 174 -4.61 21.95 -7.25
N TYR A 175 -5.16 21.51 -8.39
CA TYR A 175 -4.61 20.57 -9.39
C TYR A 175 -4.47 19.08 -8.97
N ASN A 176 -4.84 18.05 -9.75
CA ASN A 176 -5.14 17.93 -11.18
C ASN A 176 -5.91 16.62 -11.41
N SER A 177 -6.79 16.60 -12.41
CA SER A 177 -7.48 15.40 -12.92
C SER A 177 -6.48 14.31 -13.31
N SER A 178 -6.15 13.42 -12.39
CA SER A 178 -5.25 12.31 -12.70
C SER A 178 -6.02 11.28 -13.51
N SER A 179 -5.55 11.02 -14.73
CA SER A 179 -6.00 9.91 -15.55
C SER A 179 -5.99 8.60 -14.75
N ALA A 180 -6.88 7.69 -15.10
CA ALA A 180 -6.94 6.36 -14.51
C ALA A 180 -5.55 5.71 -14.52
N THR A 181 -5.18 5.07 -13.41
CA THR A 181 -3.89 4.39 -13.33
C THR A 181 -3.85 3.21 -14.29
N GLN A 182 -2.66 2.84 -14.78
CA GLN A 182 -2.50 1.70 -15.68
C GLN A 182 -3.12 0.42 -15.08
N SER A 183 -2.98 0.23 -13.76
CA SER A 183 -3.60 -0.88 -13.02
C SER A 183 -5.13 -0.87 -13.06
N GLN A 184 -5.77 0.30 -13.04
CA GLN A 184 -7.23 0.42 -13.16
C GLN A 184 -7.68 0.06 -14.59
N ILE A 185 -6.95 0.53 -15.61
CA ILE A 185 -7.23 0.21 -17.01
C ILE A 185 -7.07 -1.29 -17.28
N ASP A 186 -6.01 -1.91 -16.77
CA ASP A 186 -5.77 -3.34 -16.93
C ASP A 186 -6.83 -4.19 -16.22
N LEU A 187 -7.31 -3.73 -15.06
CA LEU A 187 -8.42 -4.38 -14.36
C LEU A 187 -9.73 -4.31 -15.16
N ILE A 188 -10.05 -3.16 -15.76
CA ILE A 188 -11.24 -3.01 -16.62
C ILE A 188 -11.13 -3.94 -17.84
N LYS A 189 -9.95 -4.03 -18.48
CA LYS A 189 -9.70 -4.94 -19.61
C LYS A 189 -9.88 -6.40 -19.21
N ASN A 190 -9.35 -6.81 -18.05
CA ASN A 190 -9.47 -8.18 -17.55
C ASN A 190 -10.92 -8.52 -17.22
N LEU A 191 -11.65 -7.61 -16.57
CA LEU A 191 -13.09 -7.78 -16.31
C LEU A 191 -13.89 -7.84 -17.61
N GLY A 192 -13.53 -7.03 -18.61
CA GLY A 192 -14.13 -7.02 -19.95
C GLY A 192 -13.94 -8.33 -20.74
N ARG A 193 -12.94 -9.15 -20.40
CA ARG A 193 -12.74 -10.48 -21.02
C ARG A 193 -13.65 -11.57 -20.45
N SER A 194 -14.39 -11.29 -19.38
CA SER A 194 -15.26 -12.27 -18.72
C SER A 194 -16.33 -12.82 -19.68
N PRO A 195 -16.47 -14.15 -19.86
CA PRO A 195 -17.46 -14.76 -20.75
C PRO A 195 -18.91 -14.45 -20.35
N ARG A 196 -19.12 -13.93 -19.14
CA ARG A 196 -20.43 -13.50 -18.63
C ARG A 196 -20.84 -12.10 -19.08
N LEU A 197 -19.99 -11.35 -19.80
CA LEU A 197 -20.33 -10.08 -20.43
C LEU A 197 -20.75 -10.26 -21.89
N THR A 198 -21.82 -9.58 -22.29
CA THR A 198 -22.33 -9.60 -23.67
C THR A 198 -21.41 -8.83 -24.61
N GLU A 199 -21.46 -9.15 -25.92
CA GLU A 199 -20.71 -8.47 -26.98
C GLU A 199 -20.85 -6.93 -26.90
N ARG A 200 -22.08 -6.44 -26.75
CA ARG A 200 -22.41 -5.02 -26.64
C ARG A 200 -21.81 -4.35 -25.40
N GLU A 201 -21.67 -5.09 -24.30
CA GLU A 201 -21.04 -4.57 -23.07
C GLU A 201 -19.53 -4.47 -23.24
N ARG A 202 -18.91 -5.43 -23.93
CA ARG A 202 -17.48 -5.42 -24.23
C ARG A 202 -17.10 -4.26 -25.15
N GLU A 203 -17.91 -4.00 -26.19
CA GLU A 203 -17.72 -2.86 -27.07
C GLU A 203 -17.81 -1.53 -26.32
N ARG A 204 -18.81 -1.34 -25.47
CA ARG A 204 -18.95 -0.13 -24.65
C ARG A 204 -17.74 0.11 -23.73
N LEU A 205 -17.22 -0.95 -23.11
CA LEU A 205 -16.02 -0.85 -22.27
C LEU A 205 -14.79 -0.46 -23.09
N LYS A 206 -14.65 -1.00 -24.30
CA LYS A 206 -13.55 -0.66 -25.20
C LYS A 206 -13.60 0.82 -25.59
N THR A 207 -14.77 1.32 -25.99
CA THR A 207 -14.96 2.74 -26.33
C THR A 207 -14.71 3.67 -25.13
N GLN A 208 -15.10 3.25 -23.92
CA GLN A 208 -14.85 4.03 -22.70
C GLN A 208 -13.36 4.07 -22.31
N ILE A 209 -12.62 2.99 -22.53
CA ILE A 209 -11.17 2.97 -22.32
C ILE A 209 -10.45 3.83 -23.36
N GLU A 210 -10.85 3.74 -24.63
CA GLU A 210 -10.28 4.54 -25.72
C GLU A 210 -10.60 6.04 -25.60
N GLY A 211 -11.75 6.38 -25.01
CA GLY A 211 -12.14 7.76 -24.71
C GLY A 211 -11.37 8.43 -23.55
N GLY A 212 -10.57 7.66 -22.82
CA GLY A 212 -9.82 8.13 -21.65
C GLY A 212 -10.71 8.24 -20.41
N LEU A 213 -10.28 7.59 -19.32
CA LEU A 213 -10.98 7.61 -18.04
C LEU A 213 -10.16 8.36 -17.01
N ASP A 214 -10.81 9.14 -16.15
CA ASP A 214 -10.21 9.62 -14.91
C ASP A 214 -10.25 8.53 -13.82
N LYS A 215 -9.49 8.69 -12.73
CA LYS A 215 -9.43 7.70 -11.64
C LYS A 215 -10.79 7.40 -11.00
N ARG A 216 -11.68 8.39 -10.91
CA ARG A 216 -13.00 8.23 -10.29
C ARG A 216 -13.92 7.45 -11.22
N GLN A 217 -13.99 7.84 -12.49
CA GLN A 217 -14.72 7.15 -13.54
C GLN A 217 -14.27 5.71 -13.70
N ALA A 218 -12.95 5.45 -13.68
CA ALA A 218 -12.42 4.09 -13.75
C ALA A 218 -12.83 3.25 -12.53
N SER A 219 -12.78 3.83 -11.33
CA SER A 219 -13.20 3.15 -10.09
C SER A 219 -14.69 2.83 -10.08
N GLU A 220 -15.54 3.78 -10.49
CA GLU A 220 -16.99 3.57 -10.62
C GLU A 220 -17.30 2.51 -11.69
N LEU A 221 -16.56 2.50 -12.81
CA LEU A 221 -16.74 1.53 -13.88
C LEU A 221 -16.37 0.12 -13.42
N ILE A 222 -15.26 -0.04 -12.69
CA ILE A 222 -14.86 -1.31 -12.09
C ILE A 222 -15.94 -1.84 -11.14
N GLN A 223 -16.48 -0.99 -10.27
CA GLN A 223 -17.53 -1.39 -9.33
C GLN A 223 -18.81 -1.83 -10.07
N LYS A 224 -19.24 -1.08 -11.09
CA LYS A 224 -20.41 -1.43 -11.90
C LYS A 224 -20.25 -2.77 -12.61
N ILE A 225 -19.08 -3.06 -13.17
CA ILE A 225 -18.81 -4.34 -13.85
C ILE A 225 -18.81 -5.49 -12.84
N LYS A 226 -18.12 -5.33 -11.70
CA LYS A 226 -18.07 -6.37 -10.65
C LYS A 226 -19.46 -6.68 -10.11
N ALA A 227 -20.24 -5.66 -9.76
CA ALA A 227 -21.60 -5.84 -9.25
C ALA A 227 -22.50 -6.61 -10.25
N ARG A 228 -22.36 -6.35 -11.55
CA ARG A 228 -23.09 -7.09 -12.58
C ARG A 228 -22.63 -8.53 -12.75
N LEU A 229 -21.31 -8.76 -12.74
CA LEU A 229 -20.76 -10.11 -12.82
C LEU A 229 -21.18 -10.96 -11.61
N ASP A 230 -21.20 -10.35 -10.42
CA ASP A 230 -21.65 -11.01 -9.19
C ASP A 230 -23.15 -11.27 -9.19
N ALA A 231 -23.97 -10.33 -9.70
CA ALA A 231 -25.40 -10.55 -9.88
C ALA A 231 -25.71 -11.70 -10.85
N ARG A 232 -25.00 -11.78 -11.99
CA ARG A 232 -25.14 -12.89 -12.95
C ARG A 232 -24.63 -14.21 -12.37
N ARG A 233 -23.53 -14.19 -11.61
CA ARG A 233 -23.03 -15.37 -10.89
C ARG A 233 -24.05 -15.88 -9.86
N LYS A 234 -24.74 -14.99 -9.16
CA LYS A 234 -25.81 -15.36 -8.20
C LYS A 234 -27.06 -15.89 -8.90
N ALA A 235 -27.42 -15.34 -10.06
CA ALA A 235 -28.53 -15.84 -10.88
C ALA A 235 -28.25 -17.25 -11.43
N ASP A 236 -27.01 -17.53 -11.86
CA ASP A 236 -26.58 -18.88 -12.30
C ASP A 236 -26.54 -19.91 -11.14
N ALA A 237 -26.40 -19.43 -9.89
CA ALA A 237 -26.23 -20.26 -8.70
C ALA A 237 -27.53 -20.51 -7.91
N GLN A 238 -28.64 -19.86 -8.29
CA GLN A 238 -29.96 -20.24 -7.79
C GLN A 238 -30.44 -21.44 -8.60
N PRO A 239 -30.65 -22.63 -7.99
CA PRO A 239 -31.35 -23.70 -8.67
C PRO A 239 -32.76 -23.19 -8.99
N ILE A 240 -33.23 -23.54 -10.19
CA ILE A 240 -34.64 -23.40 -10.57
C ILE A 240 -35.44 -24.10 -9.46
N ALA A 241 -36.07 -23.33 -8.57
CA ALA A 241 -37.14 -23.84 -7.74
C ALA A 241 -38.26 -24.23 -8.73
N ALA A 242 -38.65 -25.50 -8.65
CA ALA A 242 -39.61 -26.19 -9.52
C ALA A 242 -40.91 -25.40 -9.74
#